data_AF-A0A348PLW7-F1
#
_entry.id   AF-A0A348PLW7-F1
#
_cell.length_a   1.000
_cell.length_b   1.000
_cell.length_c   1.000
_cell.angle_alpha   90.00
_cell.angle_beta   90.00
_cell.angle_gamma   90.00
#
_symmetry.space_group_name_H-M   'P 1'
#
loop_
_entity.id
_entity.type
_entity.pdbx_description
1 polymer ?
#
loop_
_entity_poly.entity_id
_entity_poly.type
_entity_poly.pdbx_seq_one_letter_code
_entity_poly.pdbx_strand_id
1 'polypeptide(L)'
;MRYLHGKIKANKGGKITVTISKKTRVLILSERDFKRYKNNQTFTYFGGVKEGSYDFTATKSGVWHVVVEKGSYHKPENIKASFSLEKVADAEHKPPKKLASTLQEADELVDHDTANEGEQEGVEKEQ
;
A
#
# COMPACT_ATOMS: atom_id res chain seq x y z
N MET A 1 -8.39 -6.26 -25.08
CA MET A 1 -9.22 -7.00 -24.09
C MET A 1 -10.18 -6.01 -23.42
N ARG A 2 -11.40 -6.44 -23.04
CA ARG A 2 -12.32 -5.60 -22.27
C ARG A 2 -12.11 -5.84 -20.78
N TYR A 3 -11.97 -4.77 -20.00
CA TYR A 3 -11.75 -4.85 -18.57
C TYR A 3 -12.42 -3.68 -17.85
N LEU A 4 -12.72 -3.88 -16.56
CA LEU A 4 -12.98 -2.80 -15.61
C LEU A 4 -11.66 -2.35 -15.01
N HIS A 5 -11.51 -1.05 -14.76
CA HIS A 5 -10.29 -0.47 -14.21
C HIS A 5 -10.61 0.48 -13.05
N GLY A 6 -9.91 0.28 -11.93
CA GLY A 6 -9.89 1.16 -10.78
C GLY A 6 -8.49 1.64 -10.46
N LYS A 7 -8.36 2.88 -9.98
CA LYS A 7 -7.11 3.46 -9.48
C LYS A 7 -7.26 3.75 -7.99
N ILE A 8 -6.33 3.24 -7.18
CA ILE A 8 -6.37 3.39 -5.72
C ILE A 8 -4.98 3.82 -5.24
N LYS A 9 -4.94 4.83 -4.36
CA LYS A 9 -3.72 5.19 -3.64
C LYS A 9 -3.73 4.46 -2.30
N ALA A 10 -2.75 3.59 -2.05
CA ALA A 10 -2.64 2.83 -0.82
C ALA A 10 -1.24 2.97 -0.23
N ASN A 11 -1.15 3.04 1.09
CA ASN A 11 0.12 2.95 1.81
C ASN A 11 0.52 1.48 1.98
N LYS A 12 1.79 1.22 2.29
CA LYS A 12 2.26 -0.11 2.68
C LYS A 12 1.40 -0.64 3.84
N GLY A 13 0.91 -1.87 3.71
CA GLY A 13 -0.01 -2.49 4.67
C GLY A 13 -1.48 -2.15 4.42
N GLY A 14 -1.81 -1.16 3.58
CA GLY A 14 -3.20 -0.82 3.25
C GLY A 14 -3.92 -1.97 2.55
N LYS A 15 -5.17 -2.23 2.94
CA LYS A 15 -5.95 -3.37 2.45
C LYS A 15 -6.93 -2.94 1.36
N ILE A 16 -6.74 -3.48 0.16
CA ILE A 16 -7.59 -3.25 -1.01
C ILE A 16 -8.54 -4.43 -1.13
N THR A 17 -9.83 -4.18 -0.98
CA THR A 17 -10.89 -5.19 -1.11
C THR A 17 -11.52 -5.06 -2.48
N VAL A 18 -11.61 -6.17 -3.22
CA VAL A 18 -12.19 -6.23 -4.56
C VAL A 18 -13.34 -7.23 -4.55
N THR A 19 -14.56 -6.76 -4.77
CA THR A 19 -15.75 -7.60 -4.86
C THR A 19 -16.15 -7.77 -6.32
N ILE A 20 -16.43 -9.01 -6.72
CA ILE A 20 -16.71 -9.39 -8.10
C ILE A 20 -17.99 -10.22 -8.15
N SER A 21 -18.85 -9.95 -9.14
CA SER A 21 -20.12 -10.67 -9.29
C SER A 21 -19.99 -12.08 -9.87
N LYS A 22 -18.91 -12.38 -10.59
CA LYS A 22 -18.68 -13.66 -11.28
C LYS A 22 -17.20 -14.02 -11.25
N LYS A 23 -16.90 -15.32 -11.36
CA LYS A 23 -15.53 -15.83 -11.48
C LYS A 23 -14.82 -15.23 -12.69
N THR A 24 -13.75 -14.46 -12.44
CA THR A 24 -12.96 -13.83 -13.50
C THR A 24 -11.53 -13.55 -13.04
N ARG A 25 -10.67 -13.07 -13.95
CA ARG A 25 -9.31 -12.69 -13.61
C ARG A 25 -9.26 -11.27 -13.05
N VAL A 26 -8.64 -11.15 -11.88
CA VAL A 26 -8.28 -9.88 -11.24
C VAL A 26 -6.78 -9.72 -11.28
N LEU A 27 -6.34 -8.55 -11.72
CA LEU A 27 -4.95 -8.13 -11.75
C LEU A 27 -4.81 -6.87 -10.91
N ILE A 28 -3.99 -6.95 -9.86
CA ILE A 28 -3.59 -5.81 -9.07
C ILE A 28 -2.16 -5.48 -9.44
N LEU A 29 -2.00 -4.30 -10.05
CA LEU A 29 -0.79 -3.87 -10.73
C LEU A 29 -0.24 -2.63 -10.04
N SER A 30 1.09 -2.52 -10.00
CA SER A 30 1.70 -1.22 -9.69
C SER A 30 1.55 -0.26 -10.88
N GLU A 31 1.68 1.05 -10.67
CA GLU A 31 1.67 2.05 -11.75
C GLU A 31 2.60 1.66 -12.92
N ARG A 32 3.82 1.16 -12.62
CA ARG A 32 4.78 0.71 -13.64
C ARG A 32 4.25 -0.48 -14.44
N ASP A 33 3.71 -1.48 -13.75
CA ASP A 33 3.20 -2.70 -14.37
C ASP A 33 1.92 -2.44 -15.16
N PHE A 34 1.08 -1.51 -14.72
CA PHE A 34 -0.10 -1.09 -15.46
C PHE A 34 0.23 -0.40 -16.79
N LYS A 35 1.27 0.44 -16.81
CA LYS A 35 1.77 1.03 -18.07
C LYS A 35 2.25 -0.06 -19.03
N ARG A 36 2.97 -1.06 -18.52
CA ARG A 36 3.43 -2.22 -19.31
C ARG A 36 2.26 -3.06 -19.83
N TYR A 37 1.28 -3.33 -18.97
CA TYR A 37 0.02 -4.01 -19.32
C TYR A 37 -0.69 -3.33 -20.49
N LYS A 38 -0.87 -2.00 -20.41
CA LYS A 38 -1.50 -1.20 -21.48
C LYS A 38 -0.74 -1.27 -22.81
N ASN A 39 0.58 -1.39 -22.74
CA ASN A 39 1.46 -1.42 -23.91
C ASN A 39 1.74 -2.85 -24.41
N ASN A 40 1.02 -3.87 -23.91
CA ASN A 40 1.24 -5.29 -24.24
C ASN A 40 2.68 -5.77 -24.00
N GLN A 41 3.38 -5.17 -23.02
CA GLN A 41 4.72 -5.59 -22.59
C GLN A 41 4.62 -6.61 -21.46
N THR A 42 5.72 -7.28 -21.12
CA THR A 42 5.78 -8.18 -19.96
C THR A 42 5.62 -7.38 -18.65
N PHE A 43 4.68 -7.80 -17.80
CA PHE A 43 4.38 -7.16 -16.51
C PHE A 43 4.15 -8.21 -15.41
N THR A 44 4.24 -7.78 -14.16
CA THR A 44 3.93 -8.61 -12.99
C THR A 44 2.67 -8.10 -12.32
N TYR A 45 1.87 -9.00 -11.74
CA TYR A 45 0.63 -8.65 -11.05
C TYR A 45 0.39 -9.54 -9.82
N PHE A 46 -0.42 -9.04 -8.90
CA PHE A 46 -1.02 -9.84 -7.82
C PHE A 46 -2.46 -10.19 -8.18
N GLY A 47 -2.95 -11.35 -7.72
CA GLY A 47 -4.32 -11.80 -7.98
C GLY A 47 -4.39 -13.13 -8.73
N GLY A 48 -5.10 -13.17 -9.85
CA GLY A 48 -5.41 -14.39 -10.59
C GLY A 48 -6.91 -14.56 -10.81
N VAL A 49 -7.36 -15.79 -11.04
CA VAL A 49 -8.79 -16.09 -11.18
C VAL A 49 -9.42 -16.08 -9.78
N LYS A 50 -10.40 -15.19 -9.55
CA LYS A 50 -11.06 -14.95 -8.27
C LYS A 50 -12.57 -14.88 -8.46
N GLU A 51 -13.30 -15.10 -7.36
CA GLU A 51 -14.75 -15.06 -7.28
C GLU A 51 -15.15 -14.49 -5.91
N GLY A 52 -16.26 -13.74 -5.83
CA GLY A 52 -16.70 -13.11 -4.59
C GLY A 52 -15.80 -11.95 -4.17
N SER A 53 -15.38 -11.93 -2.89
CA SER A 53 -14.48 -10.91 -2.35
C SER A 53 -13.02 -11.37 -2.36
N TYR A 54 -12.13 -10.49 -2.79
CA TYR A 54 -10.70 -10.71 -2.79
C TYR A 54 -9.98 -9.55 -2.12
N ASP A 55 -9.26 -9.88 -1.05
CA ASP A 55 -8.53 -8.91 -0.24
C ASP A 55 -7.04 -8.97 -0.59
N PHE A 56 -6.45 -7.79 -0.83
CA PHE A 56 -5.03 -7.65 -1.14
C PHE A 56 -4.39 -6.60 -0.24
N THR A 57 -3.31 -6.98 0.44
CA THR A 57 -2.50 -6.07 1.24
C THR A 57 -1.41 -5.44 0.37
N ALA A 58 -1.42 -4.11 0.28
CA ALA A 58 -0.44 -3.36 -0.48
C ALA A 58 0.98 -3.56 0.09
N THR A 59 1.87 -4.15 -0.70
CA THR A 59 3.27 -4.43 -0.28
C THR A 59 4.15 -3.17 -0.22
N LYS A 60 3.73 -2.11 -0.92
CA LYS A 60 4.42 -0.81 -1.00
C LYS A 60 3.41 0.32 -1.05
N SER A 61 3.84 1.48 -0.54
CA SER A 61 3.07 2.72 -0.67
C SER A 61 3.12 3.21 -2.11
N GLY A 62 1.97 3.62 -2.65
CA GLY A 62 1.88 4.18 -3.99
C GLY A 62 0.51 4.03 -4.62
N VAL A 63 0.49 4.19 -5.94
CA VAL A 63 -0.71 3.98 -6.76
C VAL A 63 -0.75 2.53 -7.24
N TRP A 64 -1.91 1.93 -6.99
CA TRP A 64 -2.27 0.59 -7.44
C TRP A 64 -3.41 0.67 -8.45
N HIS A 65 -3.32 -0.18 -9.46
CA HIS A 65 -4.33 -0.34 -10.51
C HIS A 65 -4.99 -1.69 -10.35
N VAL A 66 -6.31 -1.69 -10.17
CA VAL A 66 -7.11 -2.91 -10.14
C VAL A 66 -7.75 -3.08 -11.50
N VAL A 67 -7.49 -4.21 -12.16
CA VAL A 67 -8.04 -4.57 -13.46
C VAL A 67 -8.84 -5.85 -13.30
N VAL A 68 -10.10 -5.83 -13.73
CA VAL A 68 -10.99 -7.01 -13.72
C VAL A 68 -11.37 -7.32 -15.16
N GLU A 69 -10.96 -8.49 -15.66
CA GLU A 69 -11.25 -8.89 -17.03
C GLU A 69 -12.75 -9.16 -17.23
N LYS A 70 -13.31 -8.73 -18.36
CA LYS A 70 -14.73 -8.93 -18.73
C LYS A 70 -14.89 -9.96 -19.85
N GLY A 71 -14.02 -10.96 -19.89
CA GLY A 71 -13.97 -11.94 -20.98
C GLY A 71 -13.27 -11.42 -22.24
N SER A 72 -13.46 -12.15 -23.34
CA SER A 72 -12.79 -11.88 -24.62
C SER A 72 -13.50 -10.79 -25.43
N TYR A 73 -12.82 -10.21 -26.41
CA TYR A 73 -13.40 -9.24 -27.34
C TYR A 73 -14.65 -9.78 -28.04
N HIS A 74 -14.64 -11.05 -28.46
CA HIS A 74 -15.76 -11.69 -29.16
C HIS A 74 -16.85 -12.23 -28.23
N LYS A 75 -16.57 -12.37 -26.93
CA LYS A 75 -17.49 -12.92 -25.93
C LYS A 75 -17.37 -12.10 -24.64
N PRO A 76 -17.88 -10.85 -24.63
CA PRO A 76 -17.85 -10.03 -23.43
C PRO A 76 -18.84 -10.57 -22.40
N GLU A 77 -18.42 -10.65 -21.16
CA GLU A 77 -19.26 -11.01 -20.04
C GLU A 77 -19.71 -9.76 -19.27
N ASN A 78 -20.96 -9.77 -18.82
CA ASN A 78 -21.48 -8.73 -17.95
C ASN A 78 -21.05 -8.99 -16.51
N ILE A 79 -19.85 -8.51 -16.18
CA ILE A 79 -19.25 -8.57 -14.85
C ILE A 79 -19.36 -7.20 -14.19
N LYS A 80 -19.79 -7.19 -12.92
CA LYS A 80 -19.76 -6.03 -12.03
C LYS A 80 -18.63 -6.24 -11.03
N ALA A 81 -17.89 -5.17 -10.76
CA ALA A 81 -16.87 -5.15 -9.72
C ALA A 81 -16.91 -3.83 -8.96
N SER A 82 -16.67 -3.92 -7.66
CA SER A 82 -16.47 -2.77 -6.77
C SER A 82 -15.15 -2.95 -6.02
N PHE A 83 -14.47 -1.86 -5.75
CA PHE A 83 -13.23 -1.88 -4.99
C PHE A 83 -13.25 -0.80 -3.91
N SER A 84 -12.74 -1.13 -2.74
CA SER A 84 -12.63 -0.24 -1.60
C SER A 84 -11.24 -0.35 -0.97
N LEU A 85 -10.80 0.74 -0.34
CA LEU A 85 -9.60 0.74 0.50
C LEU A 85 -10.07 0.76 1.95
N GLU A 86 -9.80 -0.32 2.67
CA GLU A 86 -9.92 -0.32 4.13
C GLU A 86 -8.72 0.45 4.68
N LYS A 87 -8.99 1.57 5.36
CA LYS A 87 -7.96 2.30 6.10
C LYS A 87 -7.50 1.39 7.23
N VAL A 88 -6.28 0.87 7.11
CA VAL A 88 -5.59 0.33 8.28
C VAL A 88 -5.28 1.53 9.15
N ALA A 89 -5.94 1.60 10.31
CA ALA A 89 -5.57 2.52 11.36
C ALA A 89 -4.09 2.28 11.69
N ASP A 90 -3.32 3.36 11.74
CA ASP A 90 -2.00 3.40 12.39
C ASP A 90 -0.84 2.73 11.63
N ALA A 91 -0.48 3.32 10.49
CA ALA A 91 0.93 3.66 10.30
C ALA A 91 1.03 5.17 10.48
N GLU A 92 1.47 5.59 11.66
CA GLU A 92 1.74 7.00 11.99
C GLU A 92 2.44 7.66 10.80
N HIS A 93 1.77 8.66 10.22
CA HIS A 93 2.46 9.61 9.37
C HIS A 93 3.31 10.47 10.30
N LYS A 94 4.45 9.93 10.78
CA LYS A 94 5.52 10.80 11.25
C LYS A 94 5.84 11.69 10.03
N PRO A 95 5.67 13.02 10.14
CA PRO A 95 6.16 13.89 9.09
C PRO A 95 7.63 13.51 8.83
N PRO A 96 8.11 13.55 7.57
CA PRO A 96 9.54 13.35 7.33
C PRO A 96 10.28 14.27 8.30
N LYS A 97 11.18 13.70 9.12
CA LYS A 97 12.03 14.51 10.01
C LYS A 97 12.59 15.63 9.13
N LYS A 98 12.36 16.89 9.51
CA LYS A 98 12.92 18.02 8.78
C LYS A 98 14.41 17.74 8.65
N LEU A 99 14.89 17.62 7.41
CA LEU A 99 16.33 17.62 7.18
C LEU A 99 16.78 19.00 7.59
N ALA A 100 17.69 19.07 8.57
CA ALA A 100 18.30 20.31 8.97
C ALA A 100 18.83 21.02 7.72
N SER A 101 18.36 22.23 7.50
CA SER A 101 18.75 23.04 6.35
C SER A 101 20.14 23.66 6.55
N THR A 102 20.63 23.66 7.79
CA THR A 102 21.92 24.19 8.22
C THR A 102 22.58 23.24 9.23
N LEU A 103 23.91 23.32 9.35
CA LEU A 103 24.67 22.53 10.33
C LEU A 103 24.31 22.92 11.78
N GLN A 104 23.98 24.19 12.04
CA GLN A 104 23.51 24.65 13.35
C GLN A 104 22.16 24.03 13.76
N GLU A 105 21.24 23.84 12.81
CA GLU A 105 19.96 23.15 13.06
C GLU A 105 20.17 21.63 13.26
N ALA A 106 21.28 21.06 12.77
CA ALA A 106 21.62 19.66 13.01
C ALA A 106 22.17 19.44 14.43
N ASP A 107 23.04 20.31 14.92
CA ASP A 107 23.64 20.21 16.26
C ASP A 107 22.58 20.37 17.37
N GLU A 108 21.61 21.30 17.22
CA GLU A 108 20.50 21.46 18.18
C GLU A 108 19.59 20.22 18.30
N LEU A 109 19.51 19.40 17.24
CA LEU A 109 18.73 18.17 17.24
C LEU A 109 19.45 16.99 17.89
N VAL A 110 20.78 17.07 18.08
CA VAL A 110 21.58 16.03 18.74
C VAL A 110 21.51 16.14 20.26
N ASP A 111 21.33 17.35 20.80
CA ASP A 111 21.31 17.57 22.25
C ASP A 111 20.05 17.04 22.95
N HIS A 112 18.96 16.76 22.20
CA HIS A 112 17.70 16.29 22.77
C HIS A 112 17.58 14.76 22.94
N ASP A 113 18.53 13.98 22.38
CA ASP A 113 18.59 12.52 22.56
C ASP A 113 19.59 12.09 23.67
N THR A 114 20.30 13.03 24.30
CA THR A 114 21.32 12.76 25.34
C THR A 114 20.81 12.97 26.78
N ALA A 115 19.49 13.06 26.99
CA ALA A 115 18.89 13.26 28.32
C ALA A 115 18.05 12.06 28.82
N ASN A 116 18.19 10.88 28.21
CA ASN A 116 17.49 9.67 28.66
C ASN A 116 18.41 8.44 28.82
N GLU A 117 19.67 8.66 29.20
CA GLU A 117 20.51 7.61 29.78
C GLU A 117 21.29 8.18 30.96
N GLY A 118 20.68 8.11 32.16
CA GLY A 118 21.39 8.38 33.41
C GLY A 118 20.49 8.99 34.49
N GLU A 119 19.80 8.15 35.26
CA GLU A 119 19.58 8.32 36.71
C GLU A 119 18.75 7.14 37.26
N GLN A 120 19.44 6.08 37.68
CA GLN A 120 19.00 5.20 38.77
C GLN A 120 20.21 4.91 39.66
N GLU A 121 20.51 5.87 40.53
CA GLU A 121 21.21 5.70 41.80
C GLU A 121 20.16 6.11 42.85
N GLY A 122 19.81 5.43 43.93
CA GLY A 122 20.26 4.25 44.65
C GLY A 122 19.48 4.31 45.98
N VAL A 123 19.05 3.18 46.57
CA VAL A 123 18.58 3.17 47.97
C VAL A 123 19.10 1.90 48.64
N GLU A 124 20.20 2.06 49.39
CA GLU A 124 20.52 1.21 50.53
C GLU A 124 19.37 1.22 51.54
N LYS A 125 19.00 0.05 52.05
CA LYS A 125 18.58 -0.10 53.44
C LYS A 125 19.11 -1.40 54.01
N GLU A 126 19.93 -1.24 55.05
CA GLU A 126 20.24 -2.25 56.07
C GLU A 126 18.97 -2.94 56.59
N GLN A 127 19.10 -4.26 56.83
CA GLN A 127 18.75 -4.93 58.08
C GLN A 127 19.38 -6.33 58.13
#